data_AF-A0A7J4N5W2-F1
#
_entry.id   AF-A0A7J4N5W2-F1
#
_cell.length_a   1.000
_cell.length_b   1.000
_cell.length_c   1.000
_cell.angle_alpha   90.00
_cell.angle_beta   90.00
_cell.angle_gamma   90.00
#
_symmetry.space_group_name_H-M   'P 1'
#
loop_
_entity.id
_entity.type
_entity.pdbx_description
1 polymer ?
#
loop_
_entity_poly.entity_id
_entity_poly.type
_entity_poly.pdbx_seq_one_letter_code
_entity_poly.pdbx_strand_id
1 'polypeptide(L)' 'VFVHEDEADEGKLAWLMEQRAREHARNAYDMIFKPERLIKNAGRGLRQGYEDVGPVRER' A
#
# COMPACT_ATOMS: atom_id res chain seq x y z
N VAL A 1 4.42 10.18 -1.76
CA VAL A 1 3.63 9.43 -0.76
C VAL A 1 3.16 10.44 0.27
N PHE A 2 1.92 10.32 0.76
CA PHE A 2 1.37 11.24 1.76
C PHE A 2 0.72 10.46 2.90
N VAL A 3 0.75 11.03 4.10
CA VAL A 3 0.00 10.61 5.29
C VAL A 3 -0.50 11.88 5.94
N HIS A 4 -1.82 12.01 6.07
CA HIS A 4 -2.45 13.10 6.79
C HIS A 4 -2.59 12.72 8.27
N GLU A 5 -2.52 13.70 9.16
CA GLU A 5 -2.53 13.48 10.62
C GLU A 5 -3.86 12.88 11.12
N ASP A 6 -4.95 13.06 10.38
CA ASP A 6 -6.28 12.51 10.69
C ASP A 6 -6.48 11.05 10.25
N GLU A 7 -5.50 10.44 9.57
CA GLU A 7 -5.57 9.03 9.14
C GLU A 7 -5.28 8.03 10.27
N ALA A 8 -4.78 8.48 11.41
CA ALA A 8 -4.47 7.66 12.58
C ALA A 8 -4.43 8.48 13.87
N ASP A 9 -4.73 7.86 15.00
CA ASP A 9 -4.44 8.47 16.31
C ASP A 9 -2.93 8.73 16.47
N GLU A 10 -2.56 9.70 17.31
CA GLU A 10 -1.16 10.14 17.51
C GLU A 10 -0.21 8.96 17.82
N GLY A 11 -0.67 7.98 18.61
CA GLY A 11 0.11 6.79 18.94
C GLY A 11 0.34 5.80 17.79
N LYS A 12 -0.40 5.92 16.67
CA LYS A 12 -0.30 5.06 15.48
C LYS A 12 0.20 5.80 14.24
N LEU A 13 0.23 7.13 14.26
CA LEU A 13 0.62 7.94 13.11
C LEU A 13 2.04 7.64 12.63
N ALA A 14 3.00 7.55 13.56
CA ALA A 14 4.39 7.20 13.23
C ALA A 14 4.49 5.81 12.56
N TRP A 15 3.75 4.83 13.08
CA TRP A 15 3.69 3.48 12.49
C TRP A 15 3.09 3.52 11.08
N LEU A 16 1.99 4.26 10.87
CA LEU A 16 1.35 4.39 9.56
C LEU A 16 2.28 5.04 8.54
N MET A 17 3.00 6.08 8.94
CA MET A 17 4.03 6.73 8.11
C MET A 17 5.11 5.75 7.68
N GLU A 18 5.66 4.96 8.61
CA GLU A 18 6.68 3.98 8.31
C GLU A 18 6.18 2.88 7.36
N GLN A 19 5.00 2.29 7.65
CA GLN A 19 4.46 1.22 6.81
C GLN A 19 4.15 1.71 5.40
N ARG A 20 3.48 2.86 5.28
CA ARG A 20 3.12 3.40 3.96
C ARG A 20 4.36 3.74 3.15
N ALA A 21 5.37 4.38 3.74
CA ALA A 21 6.62 4.67 3.04
C ALA A 21 7.32 3.38 2.56
N ARG A 22 7.41 2.37 3.42
CA ARG A 22 8.03 1.08 3.10
C ARG A 22 7.31 0.34 1.97
N GLU A 23 5.99 0.32 1.98
CA GLU A 23 5.20 -0.39 0.96
C GLU A 23 5.21 0.35 -0.38
N HIS A 24 5.18 1.69 -0.36
CA HIS A 24 5.39 2.46 -1.59
C HIS A 24 6.80 2.30 -2.17
N ALA A 25 7.83 2.09 -1.35
CA ALA A 25 9.17 1.79 -1.86
C ALA A 25 9.19 0.46 -2.64
N ARG A 26 8.44 -0.55 -2.19
CA ARG A 26 8.25 -1.81 -2.94
C ARG A 26 7.51 -1.58 -4.24
N ASN A 27 6.44 -0.76 -4.24
CA ASN A 27 5.71 -0.41 -5.46
C ASN A 27 6.62 0.33 -6.46
N ALA A 28 7.45 1.26 -5.99
CA ALA A 28 8.44 1.95 -6.83
C ALA A 28 9.44 0.98 -7.45
N TYR A 29 9.95 0.03 -6.67
CA TYR A 29 10.82 -1.04 -7.17
C TYR A 29 10.10 -1.90 -8.22
N ASP A 30 8.89 -2.37 -7.95
CA ASP A 30 8.15 -3.21 -8.88
C ASP A 30 7.78 -2.44 -10.17
N MET A 31 7.49 -1.15 -10.10
CA MET A 31 7.28 -0.31 -11.30
C MET A 31 8.51 -0.27 -12.21
N ILE A 32 9.71 -0.16 -11.63
CA ILE A 32 10.95 -0.03 -12.41
C ILE A 32 11.45 -1.38 -12.90
N PHE A 33 11.34 -2.43 -12.09
CA PHE A 33 12.04 -3.70 -12.32
C PHE A 33 11.14 -4.92 -12.53
N LYS A 34 9.88 -4.89 -12.07
CA LYS A 34 8.97 -6.07 -12.08
C LYS A 34 7.50 -5.71 -12.30
N PRO A 35 7.15 -4.99 -13.38
CA PRO A 35 5.79 -4.47 -13.60
C PRO A 35 4.73 -5.58 -13.68
N GLU A 36 5.10 -6.81 -14.03
CA GLU A 36 4.21 -7.96 -14.11
C GLU A 36 3.56 -8.31 -12.76
N ARG A 37 4.24 -7.97 -11.65
CA ARG A 37 3.68 -8.15 -10.29
C ARG A 37 2.48 -7.23 -10.07
N LEU A 38 2.56 -6.00 -10.54
CA LEU A 38 1.47 -5.03 -10.44
C LEU A 38 0.28 -5.48 -11.31
N ILE A 39 0.55 -6.00 -12.51
CA ILE A 39 -0.49 -6.55 -13.39
C ILE A 39 -1.19 -7.75 -12.74
N LYS A 40 -0.44 -8.67 -12.12
CA LYS A 40 -1.02 -9.82 -11.40
C LYS A 40 -1.91 -9.38 -10.23
N ASN A 41 -1.59 -8.24 -9.63
CA ASN A 41 -2.32 -7.68 -8.51
C ASN A 41 -3.47 -6.74 -8.93
N ALA A 42 -3.74 -6.58 -10.23
CA ALA A 42 -4.84 -5.77 -10.72
C ALA A 42 -6.18 -6.24 -10.14
N GLY A 43 -6.92 -5.31 -9.54
CA GLY A 43 -8.22 -5.59 -8.93
C GLY A 43 -8.17 -6.42 -7.64
N ARG A 44 -7.02 -6.53 -6.97
CA ARG A 44 -6.89 -7.27 -5.69
C ARG A 44 -7.12 -6.44 -4.42
N GLY A 45 -7.31 -5.12 -4.56
CA GLY A 45 -7.60 -4.22 -3.45
C GLY A 45 -6.47 -4.09 -2.43
N LEU A 46 -5.22 -4.17 -2.90
CA LEU A 46 -4.05 -4.02 -2.04
C LEU A 46 -3.91 -2.56 -1.57
N ARG A 47 -3.55 -2.34 -0.31
CA ARG A 47 -3.38 -1.00 0.31
C ARG A 47 -1.94 -0.76 0.73
N GLN A 48 -1.66 0.48 1.14
CA GLN A 48 -0.38 0.86 1.74
C GLN A 48 -0.59 1.52 3.11
N GLY A 49 -0.05 0.90 4.16
CA GLY A 49 -0.16 1.31 5.55
C GLY A 49 -1.10 0.41 6.37
N TYR A 50 -2.36 0.29 5.95
CA TYR A 50 -3.36 -0.58 6.59
C TYR A 50 -3.65 -1.83 5.75
N GLU A 51 -4.45 -2.74 6.31
CA GLU A 51 -4.83 -3.99 5.66
C GLU A 51 -5.52 -3.79 4.30
N ASP A 52 -5.31 -4.77 3.43
CA ASP A 52 -5.91 -4.84 2.11
C ASP A 52 -7.44 -4.96 2.22
N VAL A 53 -8.16 -4.32 1.29
CA VAL A 53 -9.63 -4.40 1.23
C VAL A 53 -10.13 -5.59 0.43
N GLY A 54 -9.23 -6.35 -0.19
CA GLY A 54 -9.55 -7.55 -0.92
C GLY A 54 -10.02 -7.30 -2.37
N PRO A 55 -10.22 -8.38 -3.13
CA PRO A 55 -10.42 -8.30 -4.57
C PRO A 55 -11.80 -7.77 -4.96
N VAL A 56 -11.86 -7.03 -6.07
CA VAL A 56 -13.11 -6.50 -6.64
C VAL A 56 -14.03 -7.60 -7.19
N ARG A 57 -13.47 -8.78 -7.48
CA ARG A 57 -14.19 -9.99 -7.87
C ARG A 57 -13.53 -11.19 -7.23
N GLU A 58 -14.31 -12.06 -6.60
CA GLU A 58 -13.85 -13.40 -6.24
C GLU A 58 -13.57 -14.21 -7.52
N ARG A 59 -12.53 -15.04 -7.48
CA ARG A 59 -12.17 -15.94 -8.58
C ARG A 59 -12.86 -17.27 -8.41
#